data_AF-A0A5N6SRR0-F1
#
_entry.id   AF-A0A5N6SRR0-F1
#
_cell.length_a   1.000
_cell.length_b   1.000
_cell.length_c   1.000
_cell.angle_alpha   90.00
_cell.angle_beta   90.00
_cell.angle_gamma   90.00
#
_symmetry.space_group_name_H-M   'P 1'
#
loop_
_entity.id
_entity.type
_entity.pdbx_description
1 polymer ?
#
loop_
_entity_poly.entity_id
_entity_poly.type
_entity_poly.pdbx_seq_one_letter_code
_entity_poly.pdbx_strand_id
1 'polypeptide(L)'
;MTISAQSPVHLTFVGGGHLAQAIISGILSSTSAWTLQCDIAVTARRSEHIQELRSRYQQLLVTDNNLDQRIWQAARRSQRSSPHDHPTPPIVFICTRPADVPTVAKQLAPTLASFDPSVRPTVVTMCPGITVSQLQDWLPTGTAIVRSMPNTPVEFRQGATGLFASEDATLRVNHVKIVLEEVSPLVTIVPDESMLDVVAAVSGSGPAHFFFVIESMVAAAESMGLSREAAEPLVIQSCLGAGYLARASSKPVVTLRKEVCVPGGSTEKAISHLDQSGVQELFKVAIQKSLDANLKMRFC
;
A
#
# COMPACT_ATOMS: atom_id res chain seq x y z
N MET A 1 16.36 11.31 19.47
CA MET A 1 16.03 12.20 18.33
C MET A 1 14.54 12.09 18.11
N THR A 2 13.80 13.18 18.32
CA THR A 2 12.34 13.23 18.18
C THR A 2 11.98 13.11 16.70
N ILE A 3 11.22 12.07 16.38
CA ILE A 3 10.62 11.87 15.06
C ILE A 3 9.68 13.06 14.79
N SER A 4 9.81 13.72 13.64
CA SER A 4 8.96 14.88 13.30
C SER A 4 7.49 14.44 13.17
N ALA A 5 6.62 15.02 13.98
CA ALA A 5 5.17 14.79 14.01
C ALA A 5 4.40 15.66 12.99
N GLN A 6 5.09 16.31 12.06
CA GLN A 6 4.45 17.20 11.08
C GLN A 6 3.77 16.42 9.97
N SER A 7 2.58 16.87 9.57
CA SER A 7 1.78 16.22 8.54
C SER A 7 2.27 16.55 7.11
N PRO A 8 2.03 15.68 6.12
CA PRO A 8 2.42 15.93 4.74
C PRO A 8 1.74 17.17 4.14
N VAL A 9 2.52 18.00 3.45
CA VAL A 9 2.05 19.25 2.83
C VAL A 9 2.02 19.22 1.30
N HIS A 10 2.79 18.32 0.68
CA HIS A 10 2.81 18.17 -0.77
C HIS A 10 3.08 16.74 -1.20
N LEU A 11 2.21 16.19 -2.06
CA LEU A 11 2.32 14.86 -2.62
C LEU A 11 2.39 14.94 -4.14
N THR A 12 3.34 14.22 -4.75
CA THR A 12 3.39 14.03 -6.20
C THR A 12 3.28 12.54 -6.52
N PHE A 13 2.28 12.16 -7.30
CA PHE A 13 2.14 10.80 -7.83
C PHE A 13 2.64 10.75 -9.27
N VAL A 14 3.83 10.20 -9.47
CA VAL A 14 4.41 9.95 -10.78
C VAL A 14 3.87 8.63 -11.31
N GLY A 15 2.85 8.72 -12.17
CA GLY A 15 2.04 7.59 -12.64
C GLY A 15 0.69 7.48 -11.95
N GLY A 16 -0.36 7.98 -12.60
CA GLY A 16 -1.75 7.97 -12.09
C GLY A 16 -2.52 6.65 -12.30
N GLY A 17 -1.88 5.50 -12.14
CA GLY A 17 -2.54 4.18 -12.25
C GLY A 17 -3.55 3.92 -11.12
N HIS A 18 -4.19 2.74 -11.12
CA HIS A 18 -5.23 2.40 -10.14
C HIS A 18 -4.78 2.57 -8.68
N LEU A 19 -3.56 2.13 -8.35
CA LEU A 19 -3.04 2.25 -6.99
C LEU A 19 -2.84 3.71 -6.55
N ALA A 20 -2.30 4.56 -7.43
CA ALA A 20 -2.19 6.00 -7.15
C ALA A 20 -3.58 6.61 -6.95
N GLN A 21 -4.54 6.28 -7.83
CA GLN A 21 -5.92 6.75 -7.71
C GLN A 21 -6.60 6.31 -6.42
N ALA A 22 -6.37 5.07 -5.97
CA ALA A 22 -6.89 4.56 -4.70
C ALA A 22 -6.39 5.41 -3.53
N ILE A 23 -5.08 5.68 -3.48
CA ILE A 23 -4.46 6.53 -2.44
C ILE A 23 -5.00 7.95 -2.49
N ILE A 24 -5.02 8.56 -3.67
CA ILE A 24 -5.55 9.91 -3.88
C ILE A 24 -7.02 9.99 -3.43
N SER A 25 -7.86 9.05 -3.88
CA SER A 25 -9.27 9.01 -3.48
C SER A 25 -9.46 8.77 -1.98
N GLY A 26 -8.58 8.00 -1.34
CA GLY A 26 -8.54 7.85 0.12
C GLY A 26 -8.28 9.17 0.83
N ILE A 27 -7.21 9.85 0.44
CA ILE A 27 -6.81 11.16 1.00
C ILE A 27 -7.93 12.19 0.83
N LEU A 28 -8.51 12.29 -0.37
CA LEU A 28 -9.57 13.24 -0.68
C LEU A 28 -10.90 12.94 0.04
N SER A 29 -11.11 11.69 0.46
CA SER A 29 -12.29 11.29 1.24
C SER A 29 -12.05 11.38 2.75
N SER A 30 -10.81 11.66 3.16
CA SER A 30 -10.42 11.70 4.56
C SER A 30 -10.96 12.94 5.27
N THR A 31 -11.24 12.80 6.56
CA THR A 31 -11.60 13.91 7.46
C THR A 31 -10.39 14.45 8.23
N SER A 32 -9.20 13.88 8.03
CA SER A 32 -7.96 14.33 8.66
C SER A 32 -7.62 15.77 8.26
N ALA A 33 -7.32 16.63 9.24
CA ALA A 33 -7.08 18.06 8.97
C ALA A 33 -5.93 18.34 7.97
N TRP A 34 -4.94 17.45 7.91
CA TRP A 34 -3.79 17.62 7.02
C TRP A 34 -4.15 17.45 5.54
N THR A 35 -5.16 16.64 5.20
CA THR A 35 -5.52 16.36 3.81
C THR A 35 -6.12 17.60 3.13
N LEU A 36 -6.77 18.47 3.91
CA LEU A 36 -7.30 19.75 3.46
C LEU A 36 -6.20 20.78 3.11
N GLN A 37 -5.00 20.60 3.65
CA GLN A 37 -3.86 21.50 3.47
C GLN A 37 -2.78 20.91 2.55
N CYS A 38 -3.04 19.74 1.97
CA CYS A 38 -2.08 19.00 1.19
C CYS A 38 -2.26 19.27 -0.30
N ASP A 39 -1.24 19.84 -0.94
CA ASP A 39 -1.21 19.97 -2.39
C ASP A 39 -0.89 18.62 -3.03
N ILE A 40 -1.76 18.14 -3.93
CA ILE A 40 -1.52 16.88 -4.65
C ILE A 40 -1.37 17.13 -6.15
N ALA A 41 -0.30 16.59 -6.71
CA ALA A 41 -0.07 16.53 -8.15
C ALA A 41 -0.02 15.08 -8.64
N VAL A 42 -0.50 14.85 -9.87
CA VAL A 42 -0.53 13.53 -10.50
C VAL A 42 -0.03 13.63 -11.94
N THR A 43 0.85 12.71 -12.32
CA THR A 43 1.33 12.61 -13.71
C THR A 43 0.91 11.32 -14.39
N ALA A 44 0.65 11.36 -15.69
CA ALA A 44 0.39 10.18 -16.51
C ALA A 44 0.78 10.39 -17.97
N ARG A 45 1.11 9.34 -18.71
CA ARG A 45 1.64 9.47 -20.08
C ARG A 45 0.57 9.61 -21.17
N ARG A 46 -0.60 8.98 -21.00
CA ARG A 46 -1.62 8.85 -22.05
C ARG A 46 -2.62 9.99 -21.95
N SER A 47 -2.89 10.69 -23.05
CA SER A 47 -3.77 11.87 -23.07
C SER A 47 -5.19 11.56 -22.62
N GLU A 48 -5.76 10.43 -23.00
CA GLU A 48 -7.08 9.96 -22.54
C GLU A 48 -7.12 9.81 -21.02
N HIS A 49 -6.14 9.09 -20.46
CA HIS A 49 -5.99 8.89 -19.02
C HIS A 49 -5.82 10.23 -18.27
N ILE A 50 -5.13 11.20 -18.87
CA ILE A 50 -5.00 12.55 -18.30
C ILE A 50 -6.35 13.28 -18.25
N GLN A 51 -7.18 13.13 -19.28
CA GLN A 51 -8.53 13.71 -19.29
C GLN A 51 -9.42 13.07 -18.23
N GLU A 52 -9.36 11.75 -18.07
CA GLU A 52 -10.06 11.02 -17.00
C GLU A 52 -9.63 11.52 -15.61
N LEU A 53 -8.32 11.61 -15.36
CA LEU A 53 -7.79 12.10 -14.09
C LEU A 53 -8.20 13.55 -13.81
N ARG A 54 -8.20 14.44 -14.82
CA ARG A 54 -8.67 15.83 -14.68
C ARG A 54 -10.16 15.91 -14.39
N SER A 55 -10.96 15.08 -15.04
CA SER A 55 -12.40 15.00 -14.80
C SER A 55 -12.71 14.53 -13.38
N ARG A 56 -11.98 13.51 -12.91
CA ARG A 56 -12.15 12.89 -11.58
C ARG A 56 -11.60 13.75 -10.44
N TYR A 57 -10.49 14.44 -10.66
CA TYR A 57 -9.75 15.17 -9.63
C TYR A 57 -9.54 16.63 -10.02
N GLN A 58 -10.64 17.37 -10.14
CA GLN A 58 -10.65 18.75 -10.63
C GLN A 58 -9.84 19.72 -9.77
N GLN A 59 -9.68 19.42 -8.48
CA GLN A 59 -8.90 20.20 -7.52
C GLN A 59 -7.39 19.92 -7.58
N LEU A 60 -6.95 18.93 -8.35
CA LEU A 60 -5.54 18.51 -8.39
C LEU A 60 -4.81 19.02 -9.63
N LEU A 61 -3.49 19.18 -9.50
CA LEU A 61 -2.64 19.41 -10.67
C LEU A 61 -2.43 18.08 -11.40
N VAL A 62 -3.00 17.97 -12.61
CA VAL A 62 -2.84 16.80 -13.48
C VAL A 62 -2.11 17.18 -14.77
N THR A 63 -0.98 16.53 -15.04
CA THR A 63 -0.07 16.84 -16.16
C THR A 63 0.55 15.59 -16.77
N ASP A 64 0.98 15.65 -18.02
CA ASP A 64 1.68 14.56 -18.70
C ASP A 64 3.20 14.61 -18.54
N ASN A 65 3.70 15.66 -17.88
CA ASN A 65 5.12 15.92 -17.72
C ASN A 65 5.57 15.76 -16.26
N ASN A 66 6.40 14.75 -15.99
CA ASN A 66 7.03 14.55 -14.69
C ASN A 66 7.88 15.75 -14.22
N LEU A 67 8.34 16.59 -15.14
CA LEU A 67 9.18 17.76 -14.89
C LEU A 67 8.40 19.08 -14.93
N ASP A 68 7.07 19.04 -14.93
CA ASP A 68 6.22 20.24 -14.94
C ASP A 68 6.60 21.16 -13.77
N GLN A 69 7.02 22.38 -14.08
CA GLN A 69 7.52 23.33 -13.09
C GLN A 69 6.47 23.66 -12.02
N ARG A 70 5.18 23.57 -12.34
CA ARG A 70 4.10 23.84 -11.37
C ARG A 70 4.15 22.87 -10.19
N ILE A 71 4.48 21.59 -10.44
CA ILE A 71 4.67 20.58 -9.39
C ILE A 71 5.80 21.03 -8.46
N TRP A 72 6.98 21.26 -9.04
CA TRP A 72 8.21 21.48 -8.27
C TRP A 72 8.29 22.87 -7.64
N GLN A 73 7.56 23.85 -8.17
CA GLN A 73 7.40 25.15 -7.51
C GLN A 73 6.45 25.05 -6.31
N ALA A 74 5.33 24.33 -6.43
CA ALA A 74 4.42 24.10 -5.30
C ALA A 74 5.12 23.30 -4.18
N ALA A 75 5.87 22.26 -4.55
CA ALA A 75 6.69 21.48 -3.62
C ALA A 75 7.72 22.32 -2.85
N ARG A 76 8.31 23.35 -3.48
CA ARG A 76 9.26 24.27 -2.81
C ARG A 76 8.56 25.35 -1.97
N ARG A 77 7.36 25.78 -2.35
CA ARG A 77 6.59 26.78 -1.59
C ARG A 77 6.04 26.18 -0.30
N SER A 78 5.53 24.96 -0.36
CA SER A 78 4.99 24.22 0.79
C SER A 78 6.04 23.89 1.86
N GLN A 79 7.33 23.96 1.53
CA GLN A 79 8.44 23.86 2.49
C GLN A 79 8.57 25.08 3.40
N ARG A 80 7.88 26.19 3.12
CA ARG A 80 7.98 27.43 3.92
C ARG A 80 6.82 27.53 4.90
N SER A 81 7.01 27.04 6.12
CA SER A 81 6.15 27.35 7.26
C SER A 81 7.00 28.00 8.35
N SER A 82 6.47 29.08 8.94
CA SER A 82 6.87 29.89 10.10
C SER A 82 8.30 29.74 10.68
N PRO A 83 8.99 30.82 11.14
CA PRO A 83 10.31 30.74 11.79
C PRO A 83 10.43 29.81 13.01
N HIS A 84 9.33 29.21 13.47
CA HIS A 84 9.27 28.24 14.57
C HIS A 84 8.96 26.80 14.15
N ASP A 85 8.68 26.53 12.87
CA ASP A 85 8.40 25.20 12.34
C ASP A 85 9.57 24.66 11.52
N HIS A 86 9.88 23.37 11.70
CA HIS A 86 10.76 22.68 10.77
C HIS A 86 10.02 22.50 9.43
N PRO A 87 10.69 22.67 8.29
CA PRO A 87 10.05 22.47 7.00
C PRO A 87 9.75 20.98 6.76
N THR A 88 8.53 20.65 6.36
CA THR A 88 8.16 19.27 6.01
C THR A 88 8.57 18.98 4.56
N PRO A 89 9.37 17.91 4.30
CA PRO A 89 9.76 17.56 2.94
C PRO A 89 8.55 17.04 2.14
N PRO A 90 8.44 17.38 0.85
CA PRO A 90 7.44 16.78 -0.05
C PRO A 90 7.62 15.27 -0.17
N ILE A 91 6.55 14.57 -0.58
CA ILE A 91 6.61 13.12 -0.86
C ILE A 91 6.34 12.89 -2.35
N VAL A 92 7.21 12.12 -3.00
CA VAL A 92 7.07 11.74 -4.41
C VAL A 92 6.85 10.24 -4.50
N PHE A 93 5.64 9.82 -4.86
CA PHE A 93 5.33 8.44 -5.16
C PHE A 93 5.66 8.12 -6.62
N ILE A 94 6.60 7.21 -6.86
CA ILE A 94 6.83 6.60 -8.16
C ILE A 94 5.91 5.37 -8.26
N CYS A 95 4.79 5.54 -8.95
CA CYS A 95 3.71 4.56 -9.13
C CYS A 95 3.65 4.02 -10.57
N THR A 96 4.77 4.04 -11.30
CA THR A 96 4.87 3.49 -12.65
C THR A 96 5.03 1.97 -12.64
N ARG A 97 5.05 1.34 -13.82
CA ARG A 97 5.42 -0.08 -13.91
C ARG A 97 6.89 -0.26 -13.48
N PRO A 98 7.28 -1.40 -12.90
CA PRO A 98 8.65 -1.63 -12.45
C PRO A 98 9.71 -1.33 -13.52
N ALA A 99 9.50 -1.79 -14.76
CA ALA A 99 10.42 -1.55 -15.88
C ALA A 99 10.59 -0.06 -16.26
N ASP A 100 9.63 0.80 -15.92
CA ASP A 100 9.70 2.24 -16.19
C ASP A 100 10.43 3.01 -15.05
N VAL A 101 10.58 2.41 -13.86
CA VAL A 101 11.14 3.09 -12.66
C VAL A 101 12.57 3.62 -12.87
N PRO A 102 13.53 2.89 -13.47
CA PRO A 102 14.89 3.40 -13.64
C PRO A 102 14.91 4.70 -14.47
N THR A 103 14.14 4.72 -15.56
CA THR A 103 14.03 5.89 -16.45
C THR A 103 13.39 7.07 -15.72
N VAL A 104 12.31 6.82 -14.98
CA VAL A 104 11.60 7.86 -14.22
C VAL A 104 12.48 8.42 -13.09
N ALA A 105 13.15 7.57 -12.33
CA ALA A 105 14.04 7.99 -11.23
C ALA A 105 15.18 8.87 -11.77
N LYS A 106 15.86 8.43 -12.84
CA LYS A 106 16.93 9.20 -13.50
C LYS A 106 16.42 10.53 -14.09
N GLN A 107 15.21 10.54 -14.63
CA GLN A 107 14.58 11.77 -15.12
C GLN A 107 14.35 12.78 -13.98
N LEU A 108 13.92 12.31 -12.82
CA LEU A 108 13.64 13.15 -11.65
C LEU A 108 14.90 13.59 -10.90
N ALA A 109 16.01 12.85 -11.03
CA ALA A 109 17.22 13.06 -10.24
C ALA A 109 17.77 14.51 -10.28
N PRO A 110 17.89 15.20 -11.45
CA PRO A 110 18.35 16.58 -11.48
C PRO A 110 17.43 17.54 -10.70
N THR A 111 16.12 17.33 -10.79
CA THR A 111 15.13 18.12 -10.05
C THR A 111 15.29 17.90 -8.55
N LEU A 112 15.40 16.64 -8.10
CA LEU A 112 15.58 16.32 -6.69
C LEU A 112 16.93 16.80 -6.13
N ALA A 113 17.99 16.80 -6.94
CA ALA A 113 19.31 17.30 -6.57
C ALA A 113 19.31 18.82 -6.30
N SER A 114 18.41 19.56 -6.96
CA SER A 114 18.30 21.01 -6.79
C SER A 114 17.58 21.46 -5.51
N PHE A 115 17.00 20.52 -4.74
CA PHE A 115 16.45 20.82 -3.42
C PHE A 115 17.56 20.85 -2.37
N ASP A 116 17.40 21.70 -1.35
CA ASP A 116 18.20 21.61 -0.14
C ASP A 116 18.06 20.20 0.48
N PRO A 117 19.17 19.52 0.83
CA PRO A 117 19.13 18.16 1.37
C PRO A 117 18.17 17.98 2.56
N SER A 118 18.05 18.99 3.43
CA SER A 118 17.20 18.94 4.63
C SER A 118 15.71 18.81 4.32
N VAL A 119 15.29 19.28 3.14
CA VAL A 119 13.89 19.30 2.67
C VAL A 119 13.69 18.59 1.34
N ARG A 120 14.72 17.89 0.83
CA ARG A 120 14.64 17.10 -0.40
C ARG A 120 13.45 16.15 -0.32
N PRO A 121 12.65 15.99 -1.39
CA PRO A 121 11.50 15.10 -1.35
C PRO A 121 11.86 13.67 -0.96
N THR A 122 11.01 13.04 -0.14
CA THR A 122 11.06 11.60 0.14
C THR A 122 10.49 10.86 -1.06
N VAL A 123 11.29 9.96 -1.65
CA VAL A 123 10.86 9.14 -2.78
C VAL A 123 10.24 7.85 -2.25
N VAL A 124 9.02 7.56 -2.67
CA VAL A 124 8.30 6.34 -2.32
C VAL A 124 8.09 5.51 -3.58
N THR A 125 8.38 4.21 -3.54
CA THR A 125 7.98 3.29 -4.61
C THR A 125 7.09 2.17 -4.08
N MET A 126 6.14 1.74 -4.90
CA MET A 126 5.30 0.58 -4.65
C MET A 126 5.58 -0.57 -5.64
N CYS A 127 6.65 -0.42 -6.42
CA CYS A 127 6.96 -1.37 -7.47
C CYS A 127 7.60 -2.63 -6.89
N PRO A 128 7.05 -3.83 -7.14
CA PRO A 128 7.73 -5.07 -6.81
C PRO A 128 9.04 -5.18 -7.59
N GLY A 129 10.05 -5.82 -6.98
CA GLY A 129 11.33 -6.10 -7.63
C GLY A 129 12.29 -4.92 -7.79
N ILE A 130 11.93 -3.70 -7.35
CA ILE A 130 12.82 -2.54 -7.29
C ILE A 130 13.35 -2.38 -5.86
N THR A 131 14.67 -2.38 -5.68
CA THR A 131 15.31 -2.26 -4.36
C THR A 131 15.68 -0.82 -4.00
N VAL A 132 15.91 -0.56 -2.70
CA VAL A 132 16.45 0.71 -2.21
C VAL A 132 17.81 1.00 -2.83
N SER A 133 18.70 0.01 -2.89
CA SER A 133 20.03 0.16 -3.49
C SER A 133 19.95 0.64 -4.95
N GLN A 134 19.06 0.05 -5.74
CA GLN A 134 18.88 0.48 -7.13
C GLN A 134 18.33 1.91 -7.25
N LEU A 135 17.41 2.29 -6.37
CA LEU A 135 16.93 3.67 -6.31
C LEU A 135 18.05 4.63 -5.91
N GLN A 136 18.94 4.24 -5.00
CA GLN A 136 20.12 5.04 -4.63
C GLN A 136 21.09 5.22 -5.81
N ASP A 137 21.21 4.22 -6.69
CA ASP A 137 22.03 4.33 -7.91
C ASP A 137 21.45 5.30 -8.95
N TRP A 138 20.13 5.50 -8.93
CA TRP A 138 19.42 6.33 -9.92
C TRP A 138 19.08 7.74 -9.42
N LEU A 139 19.11 7.94 -8.10
CA LEU A 139 18.73 9.18 -7.43
C LEU A 139 19.96 9.86 -6.80
N PRO A 140 19.88 11.16 -6.47
CA PRO A 140 20.98 11.85 -5.82
C PRO A 140 21.33 11.21 -4.47
N THR A 141 22.62 11.15 -4.13
CA THR A 141 23.11 10.66 -2.83
C THR A 141 22.40 11.34 -1.66
N GLY A 142 22.02 10.58 -0.64
CA GLY A 142 21.28 11.07 0.53
C GLY A 142 19.78 11.31 0.28
N THR A 143 19.21 10.75 -0.79
CA THR A 143 17.77 10.81 -1.01
C THR A 143 17.06 9.83 -0.07
N ALA A 144 16.14 10.35 0.74
CA ALA A 144 15.26 9.54 1.57
C ALA A 144 14.36 8.66 0.67
N ILE A 145 14.49 7.34 0.80
CA ILE A 145 13.75 6.36 0.02
C ILE A 145 12.91 5.50 0.95
N VAL A 146 11.62 5.35 0.62
CA VAL A 146 10.72 4.40 1.28
C VAL A 146 10.16 3.44 0.24
N ARG A 147 10.30 2.14 0.47
CA ARG A 147 9.56 1.14 -0.28
C ARG A 147 8.26 0.84 0.45
N SER A 148 7.18 0.74 -0.30
CA SER A 148 5.84 0.43 0.19
C SER A 148 5.28 -0.78 -0.53
N MET A 149 4.58 -1.64 0.19
CA MET A 149 3.93 -2.83 -0.36
C MET A 149 2.47 -2.88 0.12
N PRO A 150 1.57 -2.08 -0.50
CA PRO A 150 0.15 -2.17 -0.26
C PRO A 150 -0.46 -3.40 -0.96
N ASN A 151 -1.69 -3.75 -0.61
CA ASN A 151 -2.50 -4.75 -1.30
C ASN A 151 -3.75 -4.13 -1.93
N THR A 152 -4.44 -4.87 -2.80
CA THR A 152 -5.56 -4.35 -3.60
C THR A 152 -6.74 -3.76 -2.79
N PRO A 153 -7.08 -4.23 -1.57
CA PRO A 153 -8.12 -3.62 -0.74
C PRO A 153 -7.91 -2.14 -0.34
N VAL A 154 -6.75 -1.53 -0.63
CA VAL A 154 -6.57 -0.07 -0.54
C VAL A 154 -7.60 0.72 -1.34
N GLU A 155 -8.13 0.16 -2.44
CA GLU A 155 -9.21 0.75 -3.24
C GLU A 155 -10.49 0.99 -2.42
N PHE A 156 -10.71 0.18 -1.38
CA PHE A 156 -11.84 0.27 -0.46
C PHE A 156 -11.44 0.83 0.91
N ARG A 157 -10.23 1.40 1.03
CA ARG A 157 -9.63 1.85 2.29
C ARG A 157 -9.56 0.75 3.36
N GLN A 158 -9.40 -0.51 2.94
CA GLN A 158 -9.24 -1.67 3.82
C GLN A 158 -7.88 -2.35 3.55
N GLY A 159 -6.89 -1.57 3.12
CA GLY A 159 -5.56 -2.07 2.80
C GLY A 159 -4.75 -2.53 4.01
N ALA A 160 -3.76 -3.37 3.74
CA ALA A 160 -2.64 -3.66 4.63
C ALA A 160 -1.35 -3.34 3.88
N THR A 161 -0.53 -2.46 4.45
CA THR A 161 0.67 -1.95 3.77
C THR A 161 1.93 -2.16 4.62
N GLY A 162 2.93 -2.83 4.04
CA GLY A 162 4.28 -2.87 4.61
C GLY A 162 5.15 -1.73 4.12
N LEU A 163 6.00 -1.19 4.98
CA LEU A 163 6.97 -0.13 4.65
C LEU A 163 8.38 -0.55 5.02
N PHE A 164 9.35 -0.26 4.16
CA PHE A 164 10.77 -0.27 4.51
C PHE A 164 11.38 1.09 4.18
N ALA A 165 12.21 1.61 5.07
CA ALA A 165 12.88 2.89 4.90
C ALA A 165 14.38 2.70 4.73
N SER A 166 14.98 3.42 3.79
CA SER A 166 16.42 3.59 3.73
C SER A 166 16.93 4.31 4.98
N GLU A 167 18.24 4.26 5.23
CA GLU A 167 18.87 4.98 6.34
C GLU A 167 18.51 6.47 6.31
N ASP A 168 18.60 7.10 5.14
CA ASP A 168 18.23 8.51 4.89
C ASP A 168 16.74 8.82 5.12
N ALA A 169 15.87 7.80 5.13
CA ALA A 169 14.43 7.94 5.33
C ALA A 169 13.96 7.63 6.76
N THR A 170 14.84 7.20 7.67
CA THR A 170 14.48 6.78 9.03
C THR A 170 13.64 7.82 9.78
N LEU A 171 14.01 9.10 9.67
CA LEU A 171 13.30 10.21 10.34
C LEU A 171 12.05 10.68 9.58
N ARG A 172 11.82 10.20 8.35
CA ARG A 172 10.76 10.65 7.43
C ARG A 172 9.71 9.57 7.11
N VAL A 173 9.98 8.30 7.42
CA VAL A 173 9.06 7.18 7.11
C VAL A 173 7.67 7.36 7.71
N ASN A 174 7.56 8.01 8.87
CA ASN A 174 6.26 8.25 9.50
C ASN A 174 5.40 9.24 8.72
N HIS A 175 6.00 10.16 7.94
CA HIS A 175 5.22 11.01 7.03
C HIS A 175 4.59 10.19 5.92
N VAL A 176 5.33 9.22 5.37
CA VAL A 176 4.80 8.28 4.36
C VAL A 176 3.73 7.37 4.98
N LYS A 177 3.94 6.92 6.22
CA LYS A 177 2.97 6.14 6.98
C LYS A 177 1.63 6.87 7.12
N ILE A 178 1.64 8.15 7.54
CA ILE A 178 0.43 8.98 7.66
C ILE A 178 -0.36 9.00 6.36
N VAL A 179 0.31 9.17 5.21
CA VAL A 179 -0.36 9.17 3.89
C VAL A 179 -1.05 7.83 3.62
N LEU A 180 -0.36 6.72 3.90
CA LEU A 180 -0.84 5.38 3.55
C LEU A 180 -1.91 4.86 4.52
N GLU A 181 -1.99 5.41 5.72
CA GLU A 181 -3.07 5.11 6.68
C GLU A 181 -4.44 5.60 6.20
N GLU A 182 -4.50 6.57 5.29
CA GLU A 182 -5.76 7.03 4.68
C GLU A 182 -6.43 5.96 3.80
N VAL A 183 -5.68 4.93 3.39
CA VAL A 183 -6.20 3.79 2.61
C VAL A 183 -5.93 2.43 3.24
N SER A 184 -5.10 2.38 4.27
CA SER A 184 -4.71 1.14 4.94
C SER A 184 -4.92 1.25 6.44
N PRO A 185 -5.95 0.59 6.99
CA PRO A 185 -6.14 0.52 8.45
C PRO A 185 -4.94 -0.10 9.19
N LEU A 186 -4.08 -0.84 8.48
CA LEU A 186 -2.81 -1.33 9.00
C LEU A 186 -1.65 -0.88 8.09
N VAL A 187 -0.72 -0.13 8.68
CA VAL A 187 0.59 0.17 8.06
C VAL A 187 1.70 -0.25 9.02
N THR A 188 2.58 -1.13 8.57
CA THR A 188 3.67 -1.70 9.39
C THR A 188 5.02 -1.38 8.77
N ILE A 189 5.93 -0.83 9.56
CA ILE A 189 7.33 -0.63 9.15
C ILE A 189 8.09 -1.91 9.48
N VAL A 190 8.67 -2.54 8.47
CA VAL A 190 9.48 -3.76 8.61
C VAL A 190 10.94 -3.39 8.86
N PRO A 191 11.68 -4.22 9.64
CA PRO A 191 13.06 -3.89 10.02
C PRO A 191 14.08 -4.11 8.88
N ASP A 192 13.73 -4.92 7.88
CA ASP A 192 14.62 -5.28 6.78
C ASP A 192 13.86 -5.24 5.44
N GLU A 193 14.55 -4.84 4.38
CA GLU A 193 13.97 -4.69 3.05
C GLU A 193 13.39 -6.00 2.50
N SER A 194 14.07 -7.12 2.76
CA SER A 194 13.64 -8.45 2.32
C SER A 194 12.30 -8.88 2.92
N MET A 195 11.91 -8.30 4.06
CA MET A 195 10.60 -8.56 4.65
C MET A 195 9.46 -8.00 3.79
N LEU A 196 9.71 -7.04 2.89
CA LEU A 196 8.68 -6.60 1.94
C LEU A 196 8.30 -7.68 0.93
N ASP A 197 9.24 -8.57 0.57
CA ASP A 197 8.93 -9.72 -0.30
C ASP A 197 8.01 -10.72 0.45
N VAL A 198 8.21 -10.87 1.76
CA VAL A 198 7.34 -11.65 2.65
C VAL A 198 5.97 -10.99 2.81
N VAL A 199 5.92 -9.68 3.05
CA VAL A 199 4.67 -8.91 3.10
C VAL A 199 3.88 -9.08 1.80
N ALA A 200 4.54 -8.97 0.64
CA ALA A 200 3.90 -9.20 -0.65
C ALA A 200 3.33 -10.62 -0.78
N ALA A 201 4.06 -11.63 -0.32
CA ALA A 201 3.61 -13.02 -0.33
C ALA A 201 2.42 -13.27 0.61
N VAL A 202 2.35 -12.56 1.74
CA VAL A 202 1.29 -12.73 2.75
C VAL A 202 0.10 -11.81 2.49
N SER A 203 0.27 -10.48 2.60
CA SER A 203 -0.83 -9.51 2.48
C SER A 203 -1.09 -9.10 1.03
N GLY A 204 -0.06 -9.04 0.19
CA GLY A 204 -0.19 -8.72 -1.24
C GLY A 204 -0.98 -9.79 -2.00
N SER A 205 -0.62 -11.07 -1.79
CA SER A 205 -1.32 -12.23 -2.37
C SER A 205 -2.57 -12.65 -1.56
N GLY A 206 -2.68 -12.18 -0.31
CA GLY A 206 -3.75 -12.52 0.63
C GLY A 206 -5.17 -12.43 0.05
N PRO A 207 -5.57 -11.33 -0.63
CA PRO A 207 -6.89 -11.23 -1.23
C PRO A 207 -7.23 -12.42 -2.15
N ALA A 208 -6.29 -12.87 -2.98
CA ALA A 208 -6.51 -14.01 -3.87
C ALA A 208 -6.73 -15.31 -3.09
N HIS A 209 -6.00 -15.52 -1.99
CA HIS A 209 -6.22 -16.68 -1.12
C HIS A 209 -7.62 -16.67 -0.49
N PHE A 210 -8.08 -15.50 -0.03
CA PHE A 210 -9.42 -15.36 0.54
C PHE A 210 -10.53 -15.51 -0.49
N PHE A 211 -10.34 -15.00 -1.72
CA PHE A 211 -11.28 -15.25 -2.81
C PHE A 211 -11.39 -16.73 -3.15
N PHE A 212 -10.27 -17.46 -3.17
CA PHE A 212 -10.27 -18.90 -3.38
C PHE A 212 -11.02 -19.66 -2.26
N VAL A 213 -10.88 -19.23 -1.01
CA VAL A 213 -11.64 -19.79 0.11
C VAL A 213 -13.14 -19.51 -0.03
N ILE A 214 -13.52 -18.27 -0.35
CA ILE A 214 -14.92 -17.88 -0.58
C ILE A 214 -15.51 -18.71 -1.72
N GLU A 215 -14.83 -18.79 -2.85
CA GLU A 215 -15.23 -19.61 -4.01
C GLU A 215 -15.45 -21.09 -3.61
N SER A 216 -14.52 -21.66 -2.86
CA SER A 216 -14.60 -23.05 -2.40
C SER A 216 -15.79 -23.28 -1.45
N MET A 217 -16.07 -22.34 -0.55
CA MET A 217 -17.19 -22.42 0.38
C MET A 217 -18.54 -22.28 -0.33
N VAL A 218 -18.62 -21.40 -1.34
CA VAL A 218 -19.83 -21.25 -2.18
C VAL A 218 -20.12 -22.55 -2.92
N ALA A 219 -19.11 -23.12 -3.59
CA ALA A 219 -19.26 -24.39 -4.30
C ALA A 219 -19.70 -25.55 -3.38
N ALA A 220 -19.18 -25.58 -2.15
CA ALA A 220 -19.61 -26.57 -1.15
C ALA A 220 -21.08 -26.39 -0.76
N ALA A 221 -21.54 -25.15 -0.52
CA ALA A 221 -22.93 -24.87 -0.21
C ALA A 221 -23.88 -25.22 -1.36
N GLU A 222 -23.48 -24.95 -2.61
CA GLU A 222 -24.22 -25.36 -3.82
C GLU A 222 -24.38 -26.88 -3.90
N SER A 223 -23.29 -27.63 -3.62
CA SER A 223 -23.33 -29.10 -3.60
C SER A 223 -24.29 -29.68 -2.55
N MET A 224 -24.62 -28.89 -1.51
CA MET A 224 -25.57 -29.25 -0.45
C MET A 224 -27.00 -28.76 -0.72
N GLY A 225 -27.25 -28.19 -1.90
CA GLY A 225 -28.58 -27.79 -2.37
C GLY A 225 -28.94 -26.32 -2.15
N LEU A 226 -28.01 -25.48 -1.70
CA LEU A 226 -28.24 -24.04 -1.62
C LEU A 226 -28.06 -23.38 -2.99
N SER A 227 -28.93 -22.46 -3.40
CA SER A 227 -28.71 -21.75 -4.68
C SER A 227 -27.51 -20.81 -4.57
N ARG A 228 -26.83 -20.55 -5.68
CA ARG A 228 -25.70 -19.61 -5.72
C ARG A 228 -26.06 -18.23 -5.19
N GLU A 229 -27.25 -17.74 -5.55
CA GLU A 229 -27.76 -16.43 -5.16
C GLU A 229 -27.90 -16.29 -3.64
N ALA A 230 -28.13 -17.39 -2.92
CA ALA A 230 -28.15 -17.40 -1.47
C ALA A 230 -26.77 -17.71 -0.87
N ALA A 231 -26.03 -18.67 -1.44
CA ALA A 231 -24.74 -19.13 -0.94
C ALA A 231 -23.66 -18.04 -0.97
N GLU A 232 -23.52 -17.35 -2.10
CA GLU A 232 -22.47 -16.35 -2.33
C GLU A 232 -22.51 -15.19 -1.31
N PRO A 233 -23.63 -14.46 -1.13
CA PRO A 233 -23.69 -13.39 -0.13
C PRO A 233 -23.54 -13.89 1.31
N LEU A 234 -24.05 -15.09 1.66
CA LEU A 234 -23.90 -15.68 2.99
C LEU A 234 -22.43 -15.98 3.34
N VAL A 235 -21.70 -16.59 2.40
CA VAL A 235 -20.27 -16.88 2.57
C VAL A 235 -19.46 -15.59 2.65
N ILE A 236 -19.66 -14.65 1.72
CA ILE A 236 -18.94 -13.37 1.70
C ILE A 236 -19.14 -12.63 3.03
N GLN A 237 -20.39 -12.52 3.51
CA GLN A 237 -20.69 -11.82 4.75
C GLN A 237 -20.10 -12.53 5.98
N SER A 238 -20.07 -13.86 5.98
CA SER A 238 -19.44 -14.66 7.05
C SER A 238 -17.93 -14.43 7.13
N CYS A 239 -17.24 -14.48 5.99
CA CYS A 239 -15.81 -14.19 5.90
C CYS A 239 -15.49 -12.75 6.32
N LEU A 240 -16.29 -11.78 5.84
CA LEU A 240 -16.16 -10.37 6.20
C LEU A 240 -16.32 -10.18 7.72
N GLY A 241 -17.39 -10.73 8.31
CA GLY A 241 -17.67 -10.64 9.75
C GLY A 241 -16.56 -11.26 10.60
N ALA A 242 -16.03 -12.42 10.20
CA ALA A 242 -14.91 -13.06 10.88
C ALA A 242 -13.64 -12.20 10.84
N GLY A 243 -13.33 -11.60 9.69
CA GLY A 243 -12.20 -10.67 9.54
C GLY A 243 -12.34 -9.41 10.41
N TYR A 244 -13.54 -8.81 10.43
CA TYR A 244 -13.83 -7.67 11.31
C TYR A 244 -13.69 -8.02 12.79
N LEU A 245 -14.24 -9.16 13.21
CA LEU A 245 -14.13 -9.63 14.59
C LEU A 245 -12.66 -9.87 14.98
N ALA A 246 -11.88 -10.50 14.10
CA ALA A 246 -10.45 -10.73 14.33
C ALA A 246 -9.66 -9.42 14.47
N ARG A 247 -9.99 -8.40 13.67
CA ARG A 247 -9.34 -7.08 13.77
C ARG A 247 -9.75 -6.30 15.01
N ALA A 248 -11.01 -6.37 15.41
CA ALA A 248 -11.54 -5.62 16.55
C ALA A 248 -11.22 -6.27 17.90
N SER A 249 -10.91 -7.57 17.92
CA SER A 249 -10.64 -8.31 19.15
C SER A 249 -9.20 -8.14 19.62
N SER A 250 -9.00 -8.08 20.94
CA SER A 250 -7.68 -8.24 21.57
C SER A 250 -7.29 -9.72 21.76
N LYS A 251 -8.21 -10.65 21.50
CA LYS A 251 -7.95 -12.09 21.65
C LYS A 251 -7.17 -12.63 20.46
N PRO A 252 -6.26 -13.61 20.67
CA PRO A 252 -5.65 -14.35 19.57
C PRO A 252 -6.69 -15.01 18.66
N VAL A 253 -6.44 -15.05 17.35
CA VAL A 253 -7.35 -15.65 16.35
C VAL A 253 -7.66 -17.12 16.67
N VAL A 254 -6.69 -17.87 17.21
CA VAL A 254 -6.91 -19.26 17.66
C VAL A 254 -7.97 -19.36 18.76
N THR A 255 -8.07 -18.36 19.63
CA THR A 255 -9.08 -18.28 20.68
C THR A 255 -10.45 -17.97 20.07
N LEU A 256 -10.53 -17.00 19.17
CA LEU A 256 -11.77 -16.68 18.44
C LEU A 256 -12.32 -17.92 17.70
N ARG A 257 -11.44 -18.69 17.04
CA ARG A 257 -11.80 -19.96 16.39
C ARG A 257 -12.36 -20.99 17.38
N LYS A 258 -11.77 -21.11 18.57
CA LYS A 258 -12.25 -22.04 19.62
C LYS A 258 -13.60 -21.60 20.17
N GLU A 259 -13.83 -20.30 20.35
CA GLU A 259 -15.08 -19.77 20.92
C GLU A 259 -16.31 -20.02 20.04
N VAL A 260 -16.12 -20.16 18.72
CA VAL A 260 -17.22 -20.54 17.80
C VAL A 260 -17.38 -22.06 17.64
N CYS A 261 -16.55 -22.87 18.31
CA CYS A 261 -16.65 -24.33 18.32
C CYS A 261 -17.32 -24.80 19.62
N VAL A 262 -18.54 -25.32 19.51
CA VAL A 262 -19.19 -26.04 20.63
C VAL A 262 -18.62 -27.47 20.69
N PRO A 263 -18.25 -28.00 21.88
CA PRO A 263 -17.78 -29.38 22.03
C PRO A 263 -18.76 -30.40 21.42
N GLY A 264 -18.28 -31.27 20.55
CA GLY A 264 -19.07 -32.25 19.80
C GLY A 264 -19.91 -31.67 18.64
N GLY A 265 -19.89 -30.35 18.44
CA GLY A 265 -20.68 -29.63 17.46
C GLY A 265 -20.17 -29.77 16.01
N SER A 266 -20.97 -29.28 15.06
CA SER A 266 -20.64 -29.31 13.62
C SER A 266 -19.37 -28.52 13.29
N THR A 267 -19.19 -27.33 13.86
CA THR A 267 -18.00 -26.49 13.64
C THR A 267 -16.71 -27.17 14.12
N GLU A 268 -16.73 -27.81 15.29
CA GLU A 268 -15.55 -28.52 15.83
C GLU A 268 -15.15 -29.68 14.91
N LYS A 269 -16.12 -30.47 14.43
CA LYS A 269 -15.88 -31.58 13.49
C LYS A 269 -15.27 -31.07 12.17
N ALA A 270 -15.82 -29.98 11.63
CA ALA A 270 -15.30 -29.38 10.40
C ALA A 270 -13.85 -28.88 10.56
N ILE A 271 -13.56 -28.10 11.61
CA ILE A 271 -12.20 -27.59 11.87
C ILE A 271 -11.22 -28.72 12.14
N SER A 272 -11.62 -29.75 12.89
CA SER A 272 -10.77 -30.92 13.15
C SER A 272 -10.40 -31.65 11.86
N HIS A 273 -11.33 -31.78 10.92
CA HIS A 273 -11.05 -32.39 9.62
C HIS A 273 -10.07 -31.53 8.78
N LEU A 274 -10.24 -30.21 8.75
CA LEU A 274 -9.32 -29.31 8.03
C LEU A 274 -7.89 -29.38 8.62
N ASP A 275 -7.78 -29.47 9.94
CA ASP A 275 -6.49 -29.58 10.62
C ASP A 275 -5.80 -30.91 10.30
N GLN A 276 -6.53 -32.03 10.40
CA GLN A 276 -6.04 -33.37 10.04
C GLN A 276 -5.67 -33.49 8.56
N SER A 277 -6.36 -32.75 7.69
CA SER A 277 -6.08 -32.71 6.25
C SER A 277 -4.88 -31.83 5.89
N GLY A 278 -4.23 -31.20 6.87
CA GLY A 278 -3.00 -30.44 6.66
C GLY A 278 -3.20 -29.09 5.98
N VAL A 279 -4.39 -28.47 6.09
CA VAL A 279 -4.69 -27.19 5.43
C VAL A 279 -3.69 -26.09 5.80
N GLN A 280 -3.21 -26.06 7.05
CA GLN A 280 -2.20 -25.09 7.48
C GLN A 280 -0.88 -25.24 6.70
N GLU A 281 -0.45 -26.48 6.44
CA GLU A 281 0.77 -26.72 5.65
C GLU A 281 0.55 -26.36 4.18
N LEU A 282 -0.65 -26.58 3.63
CA LEU A 282 -0.98 -26.15 2.27
C LEU A 282 -0.87 -24.63 2.10
N PHE A 283 -1.38 -23.84 3.07
CA PHE A 283 -1.21 -22.39 3.06
C PHE A 283 0.27 -21.99 3.15
N LYS A 284 1.05 -22.63 4.03
CA LYS A 284 2.48 -22.38 4.17
C LYS A 284 3.23 -22.63 2.85
N VAL A 285 2.96 -23.75 2.18
CA VAL A 285 3.57 -24.08 0.88
C VAL A 285 3.14 -23.08 -0.20
N ALA A 286 1.85 -22.70 -0.25
CA ALA A 286 1.36 -21.72 -1.21
C ALA A 286 2.02 -20.35 -1.05
N ILE A 287 2.13 -19.86 0.19
CA ILE A 287 2.78 -18.59 0.52
C ILE A 287 4.28 -18.66 0.19
N GLN A 288 4.95 -19.78 0.49
CA GLN A 288 6.37 -19.96 0.12
C GLN A 288 6.56 -19.90 -1.39
N LYS A 289 5.68 -20.51 -2.19
CA LYS A 289 5.74 -20.41 -3.66
C LYS A 289 5.56 -18.97 -4.16
N SER A 290 4.68 -18.19 -3.52
CA SER A 290 4.51 -16.77 -3.82
C SER A 290 5.79 -15.98 -3.51
N LEU A 291 6.41 -16.23 -2.35
CA LEU A 291 7.68 -15.62 -1.98
C LEU A 291 8.80 -15.96 -2.97
N ASP A 292 8.95 -17.24 -3.33
CA ASP A 292 9.96 -17.69 -4.30
C ASP A 292 9.78 -17.02 -5.67
N ALA A 293 8.53 -16.76 -6.09
CA ALA A 293 8.23 -16.03 -7.30
C ALA A 293 8.60 -14.54 -7.18
N ASN A 294 8.27 -13.89 -6.05
CA ASN A 294 8.65 -12.50 -5.79
C ASN A 294 10.17 -12.29 -5.86
N LEU A 295 10.94 -13.19 -5.26
CA LEU A 295 12.41 -13.11 -5.27
C LEU A 295 13.02 -13.22 -6.68
N LYS A 296 12.32 -13.88 -7.62
CA LYS A 296 12.75 -14.00 -9.03
C LYS A 296 12.41 -12.78 -9.89
N MET A 297 11.50 -11.91 -9.43
CA MET A 297 11.06 -10.71 -10.16
C MET A 297 12.00 -9.51 -9.99
N ARG A 298 13.17 -9.67 -9.37
CA ARG A 298 14.13 -8.57 -9.22
C ARG A 298 14.60 -8.10 -10.60
N PHE A 299 14.27 -6.85 -10.93
CA PHE A 299 14.73 -6.22 -12.16
C PHE A 299 16.20 -5.90 -11.97
N CYS A 300 17.06 -6.27 -12.92
CA CYS A 300 18.47 -5.85 -12.95
C CYS A 300 18.60 -4.60 -13.82
#